data_AF-A0A6U4D3N7-F1
#
_entry.id   AF-A0A6U4D3N7-F1
#
_cell.length_a   1.000
_cell.length_b   1.000
_cell.length_c   1.000
_cell.angle_alpha   90.00
_cell.angle_beta   90.00
_cell.angle_gamma   90.00
#
_symmetry.space_group_name_H-M   'P 1'
#
loop_
_entity.id
_entity.type
_entity.pdbx_description
1 polymer ?
#
loop_
_entity_poly.entity_id
_entity_poly.type
_entity_poly.pdbx_seq_one_letter_code
_entity_poly.pdbx_strand_id
1 'polypeptide(L)'
;MPVDIMKRFVPKKWSAMPFFRQMDELEGIPVINLHMWFDKKLKNVDHLCFSRSPLLSVYADMSTTCKEYYDEEKSMLELVFAPCSPIAGGNVNWIKKSNEEIIEATMGELARLFPTEIAADGSKAKLLKYAVVKVPRSVYAAIPGRNKYRPSQETPIPNFSLCGCYTSQKYLGSMEGAILAGKLAAEVISDRAAGQPTKGIKPVMDDVIAKCKTFEPKEPAGLKGSDDFAITFGAGDVMGSKGEKELAVNDPAQMEEPTGVAEPAMA
;
A
#
# COMPACT_ATOMS: atom_id res chain seq x y z
N MET A 1 -3.30 6.04 11.21
CA MET A 1 -2.34 4.93 11.28
C MET A 1 -2.85 3.79 10.38
N PRO A 2 -2.02 3.20 9.52
CA PRO A 2 -2.40 2.03 8.73
C PRO A 2 -2.77 0.82 9.60
N VAL A 3 -3.61 -0.09 9.10
CA VAL A 3 -4.09 -1.26 9.88
C VAL A 3 -2.95 -2.14 10.38
N ASP A 4 -1.91 -2.31 9.57
CA ASP A 4 -0.74 -3.11 9.93
C ASP A 4 0.06 -2.55 11.09
N ILE A 5 0.12 -1.22 11.20
CA ILE A 5 0.76 -0.56 12.32
C ILE A 5 -0.17 -0.58 13.54
N MET A 6 -1.47 -0.35 13.35
CA MET A 6 -2.47 -0.46 14.44
C MET A 6 -2.41 -1.82 15.13
N LYS A 7 -2.30 -2.92 14.36
CA LYS A 7 -2.15 -4.29 14.89
C LYS A 7 -0.94 -4.45 15.82
N ARG A 8 0.15 -3.72 15.59
CA ARG A 8 1.37 -3.79 16.40
C ARG A 8 1.24 -3.08 17.75
N PHE A 9 0.36 -2.09 17.84
CA PHE A 9 0.13 -1.28 19.03
C PHE A 9 -1.06 -1.71 19.88
N VAL A 10 -1.84 -2.74 19.47
CA VAL A 10 -2.96 -3.24 20.28
C VAL A 10 -2.45 -3.70 21.65
N PRO A 11 -2.85 -3.05 22.76
CA PRO A 11 -2.42 -3.44 24.10
C PRO A 11 -2.86 -4.85 24.45
N LYS A 12 -2.13 -5.52 25.34
CA LYS A 12 -2.45 -6.89 25.78
C LYS A 12 -3.89 -7.07 26.24
N LYS A 13 -4.42 -6.10 26.98
CA LYS A 13 -5.83 -6.11 27.46
C LYS A 13 -6.85 -6.15 26.33
N TRP A 14 -6.52 -5.65 25.14
CA TRP A 14 -7.39 -5.61 23.97
C TRP A 14 -7.07 -6.73 22.98
N SER A 15 -5.89 -7.34 23.12
CA SER A 15 -5.35 -8.29 22.14
C SER A 15 -6.23 -9.53 21.93
N ALA A 16 -7.06 -9.93 22.90
CA ALA A 16 -8.00 -11.05 22.78
C ALA A 16 -9.45 -10.64 22.44
N MET A 17 -9.73 -9.33 22.29
CA MET A 17 -11.09 -8.86 22.02
C MET A 17 -11.45 -9.06 20.54
N PRO A 18 -12.64 -9.62 20.23
CA PRO A 18 -13.06 -9.86 18.84
C PRO A 18 -13.01 -8.62 17.94
N PHE A 19 -13.34 -7.44 18.49
CA PHE A 19 -13.30 -6.17 17.75
C PHE A 19 -11.91 -5.86 17.19
N PHE A 20 -10.84 -6.18 17.90
CA PHE A 20 -9.48 -5.91 17.44
C PHE A 20 -8.92 -7.08 16.62
N ARG A 21 -9.28 -8.33 16.94
CA ARG A 21 -8.85 -9.53 16.22
C ARG A 21 -9.37 -9.60 14.78
N GLN A 22 -10.52 -9.01 14.47
CA GLN A 22 -10.99 -8.97 13.06
C GLN A 22 -10.00 -8.23 12.14
N MET A 23 -9.17 -7.31 12.67
CA MET A 23 -8.17 -6.62 11.85
C MET A 23 -7.04 -7.54 11.38
N ASP A 24 -6.84 -8.71 12.00
CA ASP A 24 -5.85 -9.70 11.53
C ASP A 24 -6.20 -10.24 10.14
N GLU A 25 -7.47 -10.15 9.74
CA GLU A 25 -7.94 -10.53 8.41
C GLU A 25 -7.71 -9.41 7.37
N LEU A 26 -7.09 -8.29 7.77
CA LEU A 26 -6.75 -7.15 6.91
C LEU A 26 -5.23 -6.98 6.85
N GLU A 27 -4.65 -7.16 5.68
CA GLU A 27 -3.20 -7.07 5.45
C GLU A 27 -2.91 -6.11 4.30
N GLY A 28 -1.97 -5.18 4.50
CA GLY A 28 -1.51 -4.25 3.47
C GLY A 28 -0.86 -4.99 2.30
N ILE A 29 -1.21 -4.60 1.08
CA ILE A 29 -0.60 -5.12 -0.14
C ILE A 29 0.62 -4.26 -0.53
N PRO A 30 1.75 -4.85 -0.95
CA PRO A 30 2.90 -4.07 -1.38
C PRO A 30 2.65 -3.39 -2.73
N VAL A 31 3.24 -2.22 -2.92
CA VAL A 31 3.26 -1.47 -4.18
C VAL A 31 4.55 -0.69 -4.30
N ILE A 32 5.00 -0.45 -5.53
CA ILE A 32 6.13 0.42 -5.82
C ILE A 32 5.63 1.56 -6.72
N ASN A 33 6.02 2.79 -6.40
CA ASN A 33 5.75 3.96 -7.23
C ASN A 33 7.09 4.49 -7.77
N LEU A 34 7.14 4.68 -9.09
CA LEU A 34 8.35 5.05 -9.82
C LEU A 34 8.20 6.47 -10.34
N HIS A 35 9.24 7.27 -10.19
CA HIS A 35 9.36 8.59 -10.81
C HIS A 35 10.59 8.59 -11.69
N MET A 36 10.43 8.90 -12.98
CA MET A 36 11.49 8.81 -13.99
C MET A 36 11.54 10.08 -14.82
N TRP A 37 12.65 10.82 -14.76
CA TRP A 37 12.84 12.08 -15.48
C TRP A 37 13.66 11.85 -16.75
N PHE A 38 13.13 12.27 -17.89
CA PHE A 38 13.78 12.13 -19.19
C PHE A 38 14.37 13.46 -19.67
N ASP A 39 15.39 13.39 -20.53
CA ASP A 39 16.09 14.55 -21.09
C ASP A 39 15.28 15.32 -22.14
N LYS A 40 14.17 14.75 -22.61
CA LYS A 40 13.29 15.29 -23.64
C LYS A 40 11.84 15.22 -23.21
N LYS A 41 11.03 16.12 -23.75
CA LYS A 41 9.58 16.05 -23.71
C LYS A 41 9.10 14.90 -24.61
N LEU A 42 8.40 13.95 -24.02
CA LEU A 42 7.78 12.84 -24.71
C LEU A 42 6.42 13.26 -25.28
N LYS A 43 6.00 12.63 -26.37
CA LYS A 43 4.65 12.79 -26.90
C LYS A 43 3.69 11.96 -26.06
N ASN A 44 2.91 12.67 -25.24
CA ASN A 44 1.98 12.07 -24.30
C ASN A 44 0.58 12.71 -24.44
N VAL A 45 -0.38 12.11 -23.72
CA VAL A 45 -1.69 12.71 -23.48
C VAL A 45 -1.68 13.39 -22.11
N ASP A 46 -2.44 14.46 -21.96
CA ASP A 46 -2.73 15.08 -20.66
C ASP A 46 -3.80 14.25 -19.92
N HIS A 47 -3.42 13.03 -19.53
CA HIS A 47 -4.31 12.08 -18.88
C HIS A 47 -3.54 10.99 -18.11
N LEU A 48 -4.25 10.26 -17.24
CA LEU A 48 -3.82 8.97 -16.71
C LEU A 48 -3.94 7.87 -17.79
N CYS A 49 -2.91 7.04 -17.93
CA CYS A 49 -2.86 5.95 -18.89
C CYS A 49 -2.85 4.58 -18.19
N PHE A 50 -3.52 3.59 -18.80
CA PHE A 50 -3.42 2.19 -18.41
C PHE A 50 -2.39 1.49 -19.30
N SER A 51 -1.29 1.01 -18.74
CA SER A 51 -0.19 0.43 -19.53
C SER A 51 -0.54 -0.94 -20.15
N ARG A 52 -1.42 -1.71 -19.49
CA ARG A 52 -1.67 -3.14 -19.76
C ARG A 52 -0.37 -3.96 -19.80
N SER A 53 0.62 -3.54 -19.01
CA SER A 53 1.87 -4.24 -18.79
C SER A 53 1.70 -5.36 -17.76
N PRO A 54 2.49 -6.44 -17.83
CA PRO A 54 2.57 -7.42 -16.75
C PRO A 54 3.25 -6.87 -15.47
N LEU A 55 3.96 -5.74 -15.55
CA LEU A 55 4.69 -5.14 -14.43
C LEU A 55 4.15 -3.78 -13.99
N LEU A 56 3.60 -3.00 -14.94
CA LEU A 56 3.10 -1.67 -14.70
C LEU A 56 1.56 -1.66 -14.69
N SER A 57 0.99 -0.86 -13.82
CA SER A 57 -0.44 -0.63 -13.75
C SER A 57 -0.79 0.64 -14.53
N VAL A 58 -1.08 1.73 -13.82
CA VAL A 58 -1.32 3.06 -14.38
C VAL A 58 -0.03 3.90 -14.40
N TYR A 59 0.05 4.84 -15.33
CA TYR A 59 1.11 5.83 -15.38
C TYR A 59 0.60 7.16 -15.93
N ALA A 60 1.33 8.24 -15.67
CA ALA A 60 1.09 9.55 -16.25
C ALA A 60 2.42 10.29 -16.47
N ASP A 61 2.45 11.20 -17.44
CA ASP A 61 3.53 12.19 -17.51
C ASP A 61 3.14 13.39 -16.65
N MET A 62 3.71 13.44 -15.46
CA MET A 62 3.44 14.46 -14.47
C MET A 62 3.92 15.84 -14.90
N SER A 63 4.88 15.93 -15.82
CA SER A 63 5.28 17.21 -16.43
C SER A 63 4.21 17.84 -17.32
N THR A 64 3.12 17.11 -17.55
CA THR A 64 1.95 17.58 -18.30
C THR A 64 0.73 17.63 -17.39
N THR A 65 0.44 16.55 -16.68
CA THR A 65 -0.80 16.38 -15.91
C THR A 65 -0.79 17.08 -14.55
N CYS A 66 0.37 17.43 -14.02
CA CYS A 66 0.51 18.08 -12.72
C CYS A 66 1.09 19.48 -12.86
N LYS A 67 0.31 20.51 -12.48
CA LYS A 67 0.67 21.93 -12.64
C LYS A 67 1.99 22.29 -11.95
N GLU A 68 2.25 21.76 -10.76
CA GLU A 68 3.49 22.06 -10.02
C GLU A 68 4.73 21.40 -10.64
N TYR A 69 4.54 20.31 -11.37
CA TYR A 69 5.63 19.56 -11.99
C TYR A 69 5.80 19.87 -13.48
N TYR A 70 5.06 20.85 -14.00
CA TYR A 70 5.03 21.21 -15.41
C TYR A 70 6.42 21.55 -15.96
N ASP A 71 6.75 20.99 -17.12
CA ASP A 71 8.00 21.26 -17.85
C ASP A 71 7.73 21.11 -19.36
N GLU A 72 8.13 22.11 -20.16
CA GLU A 72 7.93 22.15 -21.62
C GLU A 72 8.96 21.30 -22.37
N GLU A 73 10.15 21.12 -21.80
CA GLU A 73 11.32 20.57 -22.48
C GLU A 73 11.63 19.13 -22.04
N LYS A 74 11.14 18.72 -20.86
CA LYS A 74 11.41 17.42 -20.25
C LYS A 74 10.14 16.74 -19.76
N SER A 75 10.13 15.41 -19.80
CA SER A 75 9.07 14.59 -19.23
C SER A 75 9.45 13.98 -17.89
N MET A 76 8.45 13.83 -17.01
CA MET A 76 8.56 13.05 -15.77
C MET A 76 7.43 12.04 -15.75
N LEU A 77 7.78 10.77 -16.00
CA LEU A 77 6.80 9.69 -15.91
C LEU A 77 6.70 9.22 -14.47
N GLU A 78 5.49 9.25 -13.92
CA GLU A 78 5.15 8.59 -12.67
C GLU A 78 4.35 7.31 -12.96
N LEU A 79 4.80 6.18 -12.43
CA LEU A 79 4.26 4.86 -12.76
C LEU A 79 4.00 4.04 -11.50
N VAL A 80 2.86 3.35 -11.45
CA VAL A 80 2.60 2.33 -10.45
C VAL A 80 3.13 1.00 -10.95
N PHE A 81 4.09 0.42 -10.23
CA PHE A 81 4.63 -0.90 -10.48
C PHE A 81 3.92 -1.92 -9.57
N ALA A 82 3.06 -2.70 -10.18
CA ALA A 82 2.26 -3.72 -9.53
C ALA A 82 1.82 -4.77 -10.56
N PRO A 83 1.83 -6.07 -10.23
CA PRO A 83 2.14 -6.64 -8.91
C PRO A 83 3.66 -6.68 -8.61
N CYS A 84 4.07 -6.34 -7.38
CA CYS A 84 5.49 -6.22 -7.00
C CYS A 84 5.99 -7.30 -6.02
N SER A 85 5.15 -8.26 -5.61
CA SER A 85 5.58 -9.42 -4.82
C SER A 85 4.60 -10.60 -4.93
N PRO A 86 4.96 -11.81 -4.50
CA PRO A 86 4.06 -12.97 -4.45
C PRO A 86 2.78 -12.72 -3.64
N ILE A 87 2.88 -11.97 -2.54
CA ILE A 87 1.72 -11.59 -1.70
C ILE A 87 0.74 -10.71 -2.49
N ALA A 88 1.25 -9.93 -3.45
CA ALA A 88 0.45 -9.12 -4.37
C ALA A 88 0.06 -9.87 -5.67
N GLY A 89 0.35 -11.17 -5.78
CA GLY A 89 0.06 -11.98 -6.96
C GLY A 89 1.11 -11.89 -8.09
N GLY A 90 2.31 -11.39 -7.80
CA GLY A 90 3.42 -11.33 -8.75
C GLY A 90 4.35 -12.54 -8.66
N ASN A 91 4.94 -12.96 -9.78
CA ASN A 91 5.87 -14.10 -9.81
C ASN A 91 7.30 -13.76 -9.36
N VAL A 92 7.59 -12.47 -9.19
CA VAL A 92 8.90 -11.95 -8.79
C VAL A 92 8.70 -11.06 -7.57
N ASN A 93 9.57 -11.23 -6.57
CA ASN A 93 9.59 -10.33 -5.44
C ASN A 93 10.41 -9.06 -5.76
N TRP A 94 9.78 -8.11 -6.44
CA TRP A 94 10.37 -6.82 -6.81
C TRP A 94 10.69 -5.93 -5.61
N ILE A 95 10.06 -6.14 -4.45
CA ILE A 95 10.42 -5.42 -3.22
C ILE A 95 11.89 -5.68 -2.84
N LYS A 96 12.41 -6.89 -3.10
CA LYS A 96 13.80 -7.30 -2.84
C LYS A 96 14.79 -6.89 -3.92
N LYS A 97 14.31 -6.46 -5.08
CA LYS A 97 15.15 -6.09 -6.22
C LYS A 97 15.78 -4.71 -5.99
N SER A 98 16.97 -4.50 -6.52
CA SER A 98 17.60 -3.19 -6.46
C SER A 98 16.76 -2.17 -7.22
N ASN A 99 16.95 -0.88 -6.91
CA ASN A 99 16.27 0.18 -7.65
C ASN A 99 16.66 0.13 -9.13
N GLU A 100 17.91 -0.23 -9.43
CA GLU A 100 18.45 -0.37 -10.78
C GLU A 100 17.76 -1.50 -11.55
N GLU A 101 17.57 -2.68 -10.93
CA GLU A 101 16.85 -3.80 -11.55
C GLU A 101 15.38 -3.44 -11.86
N ILE A 102 14.72 -2.69 -10.97
CA ILE A 102 13.34 -2.23 -11.18
C ILE A 102 13.28 -1.21 -12.32
N ILE A 103 14.24 -0.30 -12.39
CA ILE A 103 14.33 0.72 -13.46
C ILE A 103 14.64 0.06 -14.80
N GLU A 104 15.55 -0.91 -14.86
CA GLU A 104 15.85 -1.67 -16.08
C GLU A 104 14.60 -2.39 -16.62
N ALA A 105 13.87 -3.10 -15.75
CA ALA A 105 12.62 -3.75 -16.13
C ALA A 105 11.57 -2.75 -16.63
N THR A 106 11.49 -1.58 -15.98
CA THR A 106 10.56 -0.50 -16.36
C THR A 106 10.95 0.12 -17.69
N MET A 107 12.24 0.31 -17.98
CA MET A 107 12.73 0.79 -19.26
C MET A 107 12.39 -0.18 -20.41
N GLY A 108 12.41 -1.48 -20.15
CA GLY A 108 11.92 -2.50 -21.08
C GLY A 108 10.44 -2.32 -21.44
N GLU A 109 9.58 -2.13 -20.43
CA GLU A 109 8.15 -1.86 -20.66
C GLU A 109 7.89 -0.50 -21.33
N LEU A 110 8.64 0.53 -20.96
CA LEU A 110 8.56 1.85 -21.58
C LEU A 110 8.99 1.83 -23.05
N ALA A 111 9.99 1.02 -23.43
CA ALA A 111 10.36 0.83 -24.83
C ALA A 111 9.23 0.20 -25.67
N ARG A 112 8.34 -0.59 -25.04
CA ARG A 112 7.12 -1.13 -25.69
C ARG A 112 6.00 -0.09 -25.78
N LEU A 113 5.84 0.75 -24.75
CA LEU A 113 4.80 1.78 -24.69
C LEU A 113 5.13 3.00 -25.56
N PHE A 114 6.41 3.36 -25.66
CA PHE A 114 6.94 4.51 -26.40
C PHE A 114 7.99 4.06 -27.43
N PRO A 115 7.63 3.18 -28.39
CA PRO A 115 8.59 2.51 -29.27
C PRO A 115 9.33 3.48 -30.21
N THR A 116 8.89 4.72 -30.36
CA THR A 116 9.58 5.74 -31.17
C THR A 116 10.39 6.74 -30.35
N GLU A 117 10.29 6.71 -29.01
CA GLU A 117 10.83 7.78 -28.15
C GLU A 117 11.71 7.26 -27.01
N ILE A 118 11.46 6.04 -26.53
CA ILE A 118 12.25 5.37 -25.49
C ILE A 118 12.84 4.08 -26.06
N ALA A 119 14.08 3.80 -25.69
CA ALA A 119 14.76 2.55 -25.99
C ALA A 119 15.59 2.13 -24.78
N ALA A 120 15.55 0.85 -24.42
CA ALA A 120 16.24 0.33 -23.24
C ALA A 120 17.77 0.43 -23.35
N ASP A 121 18.30 0.47 -24.58
CA ASP A 121 19.73 0.65 -24.86
C ASP A 121 20.22 2.11 -24.75
N GLY A 122 19.33 3.05 -24.46
CA GLY A 122 19.65 4.48 -24.34
C GLY A 122 19.85 5.21 -25.67
N SER A 123 19.48 4.60 -26.81
CA SER A 123 19.61 5.22 -28.14
C SER A 123 18.63 6.38 -28.41
N LYS A 124 17.59 6.54 -27.57
CA LYS A 124 16.55 7.58 -27.71
C LYS A 124 16.53 8.55 -26.52
N ALA A 125 15.37 8.82 -25.91
CA ALA A 125 15.29 9.64 -24.70
C ALA A 125 16.11 9.01 -23.56
N LYS A 126 16.86 9.85 -22.85
CA LYS A 126 17.78 9.44 -21.78
C LYS A 126 17.14 9.69 -20.43
N LEU A 127 17.22 8.69 -19.56
CA LEU A 127 16.83 8.82 -18.16
C LEU A 127 17.88 9.68 -17.43
N LEU A 128 17.48 10.82 -16.89
CA LEU A 128 18.35 11.74 -16.15
C LEU A 128 18.52 11.34 -14.69
N LYS A 129 17.42 10.95 -14.05
CA LYS A 129 17.35 10.50 -12.66
C LYS A 129 16.05 9.72 -12.42
N TYR A 130 15.99 9.02 -11.31
CA TYR A 130 14.80 8.31 -10.87
C TYR A 130 14.63 8.33 -9.35
N ALA A 131 13.41 8.03 -8.90
CA ALA A 131 13.10 7.68 -7.52
C ALA A 131 12.19 6.45 -7.50
N VAL A 132 12.61 5.40 -6.77
CA VAL A 132 11.85 4.16 -6.60
C VAL A 132 11.31 4.11 -5.17
N VAL A 133 10.05 4.49 -4.99
CA VAL A 133 9.40 4.53 -3.68
C VAL A 133 8.71 3.20 -3.42
N LYS A 134 9.27 2.39 -2.51
CA LYS A 134 8.72 1.08 -2.13
C LYS A 134 7.80 1.25 -0.93
N VAL A 135 6.54 0.78 -1.02
CA VAL A 135 5.55 0.76 0.07
C VAL A 135 5.20 -0.71 0.38
N PRO A 136 5.83 -1.34 1.40
CA PRO A 136 5.66 -2.78 1.64
C PRO A 136 4.25 -3.17 2.10
N ARG A 137 3.58 -2.29 2.84
CA ARG A 137 2.19 -2.50 3.29
C ARG A 137 1.37 -1.24 3.03
N SER A 138 0.77 -1.15 1.85
CA SER A 138 -0.01 0.02 1.44
C SER A 138 -1.46 -0.03 1.94
N VAL A 139 -2.44 -0.02 1.04
CA VAL A 139 -3.85 -0.27 1.37
C VAL A 139 -4.06 -1.76 1.67
N TYR A 140 -5.06 -2.08 2.49
CA TYR A 140 -5.39 -3.48 2.76
C TYR A 140 -5.80 -4.20 1.47
N ALA A 141 -5.39 -5.46 1.32
CA ALA A 141 -5.75 -6.30 0.20
C ALA A 141 -7.27 -6.56 0.18
N ALA A 142 -7.94 -6.04 -0.82
CA ALA A 142 -9.40 -6.16 -0.99
C ALA A 142 -9.80 -7.51 -1.62
N ILE A 143 -9.28 -8.62 -1.09
CA ILE A 143 -9.62 -9.96 -1.57
C ILE A 143 -11.07 -10.35 -1.19
N PRO A 144 -11.68 -11.35 -1.85
CA PRO A 144 -13.08 -11.72 -1.61
C PRO A 144 -13.36 -11.97 -0.12
N GLY A 145 -14.49 -11.44 0.36
CA GLY A 145 -14.93 -11.62 1.74
C GLY A 145 -14.28 -10.71 2.78
N ARG A 146 -13.35 -9.80 2.43
CA ARG A 146 -12.68 -8.93 3.43
C ARG A 146 -13.52 -7.81 4.02
N ASN A 147 -14.55 -7.35 3.31
CA ASN A 147 -15.36 -6.21 3.77
C ASN A 147 -16.03 -6.44 5.14
N LYS A 148 -16.33 -7.69 5.49
CA LYS A 148 -16.97 -8.03 6.78
C LYS A 148 -16.05 -7.76 7.98
N TYR A 149 -14.73 -7.89 7.82
CA TYR A 149 -13.73 -7.71 8.88
C TYR A 149 -13.31 -6.25 9.13
N ARG A 150 -13.82 -5.30 8.33
CA ARG A 150 -13.52 -3.87 8.50
C ARG A 150 -14.23 -3.33 9.74
N PRO A 151 -13.50 -2.83 10.77
CA PRO A 151 -14.10 -2.37 12.02
C PRO A 151 -14.86 -1.05 11.85
N SER A 152 -15.88 -0.80 12.67
CA SER A 152 -16.50 0.52 12.78
C SER A 152 -15.52 1.57 13.33
N GLN A 153 -15.84 2.86 13.14
CA GLN A 153 -15.07 3.96 13.74
C GLN A 153 -15.24 3.99 15.26
N GLU A 154 -16.43 3.64 15.75
CA GLU A 154 -16.65 3.33 17.16
C GLU A 154 -15.99 2.01 17.55
N THR A 155 -15.31 2.03 18.70
CA THR A 155 -14.65 0.88 19.32
C THR A 155 -15.30 0.56 20.68
N PRO A 156 -15.13 -0.67 21.22
CA PRO A 156 -15.60 -1.03 22.56
C PRO A 156 -14.81 -0.34 23.69
N ILE A 157 -13.78 0.43 23.38
CA ILE A 157 -12.96 1.11 24.36
C ILE A 157 -13.44 2.57 24.49
N PRO A 158 -13.85 3.01 25.69
CA PRO A 158 -14.22 4.41 25.93
C PRO A 158 -13.10 5.37 25.53
N ASN A 159 -13.46 6.50 24.93
CA ASN A 159 -12.53 7.53 24.46
C ASN A 159 -11.49 7.06 23.43
N PHE A 160 -11.74 5.92 22.76
CA PHE A 160 -10.92 5.43 21.67
C PHE A 160 -11.78 5.21 20.42
N SER A 161 -11.36 5.80 19.30
CA SER A 161 -12.03 5.72 17.99
C SER A 161 -11.00 5.35 16.92
N LEU A 162 -11.43 4.61 15.89
CA LEU A 162 -10.59 4.25 14.75
C LEU A 162 -10.90 5.12 13.53
N CYS A 163 -9.86 5.43 12.76
CA CYS A 163 -9.94 6.14 11.50
C CYS A 163 -8.92 5.56 10.52
N GLY A 164 -9.28 5.56 9.24
CA GLY A 164 -8.46 5.08 8.13
C GLY A 164 -9.31 4.37 7.09
N CYS A 165 -8.81 4.31 5.85
CA CYS A 165 -9.56 3.71 4.73
C CYS A 165 -9.94 2.23 4.99
N TYR A 166 -9.21 1.53 5.87
CA TYR A 166 -9.50 0.16 6.31
C TYR A 166 -10.73 0.02 7.21
N THR A 167 -11.14 1.08 7.91
CA THR A 167 -12.37 1.08 8.73
C THR A 167 -13.61 0.96 7.84
N SER A 168 -14.76 0.62 8.41
CA SER A 168 -16.00 0.33 7.70
C SER A 168 -16.58 1.59 7.05
N GLN A 169 -16.48 1.67 5.74
CA GLN A 169 -17.05 2.73 4.90
C GLN A 169 -17.17 2.25 3.42
N LYS A 170 -17.93 2.96 2.60
CA LYS A 170 -18.41 2.49 1.28
C LYS A 170 -17.52 2.79 0.06
N TYR A 171 -16.44 3.55 0.21
CA TYR A 171 -15.55 4.04 -0.84
C TYR A 171 -14.17 3.35 -0.87
N LEU A 172 -14.09 2.06 -0.53
CA LEU A 172 -12.89 1.21 -0.67
C LEU A 172 -11.65 1.69 0.10
N GLY A 173 -10.52 0.99 -0.05
CA GLY A 173 -9.21 1.46 0.37
C GLY A 173 -8.71 2.60 -0.50
N SER A 174 -9.29 3.80 -0.37
CA SER A 174 -9.00 4.97 -1.21
C SER A 174 -8.82 6.25 -0.39
N MET A 175 -8.41 7.34 -1.04
CA MET A 175 -8.39 8.68 -0.44
C MET A 175 -9.79 9.12 0.02
N GLU A 176 -10.82 8.91 -0.80
CA GLU A 176 -12.22 9.19 -0.44
C GLU A 176 -12.65 8.36 0.77
N GLY A 177 -12.27 7.08 0.78
CA GLY A 177 -12.51 6.20 1.92
C GLY A 177 -11.82 6.65 3.21
N ALA A 178 -10.62 7.21 3.11
CA ALA A 178 -9.89 7.77 4.24
C ALA A 178 -10.58 9.06 4.77
N ILE A 179 -11.00 9.96 3.88
CA ILE A 179 -11.72 11.19 4.25
C ILE A 179 -13.05 10.84 4.92
N LEU A 180 -13.85 9.95 4.31
CA LEU A 180 -15.12 9.52 4.90
C LEU A 180 -14.90 8.84 6.26
N ALA A 181 -13.88 7.98 6.39
CA ALA A 181 -13.55 7.38 7.68
C ALA A 181 -13.22 8.42 8.75
N GLY A 182 -12.49 9.48 8.40
CA GLY A 182 -12.19 10.60 9.29
C GLY A 182 -13.46 11.34 9.73
N LYS A 183 -14.35 11.63 8.77
CA LYS A 183 -15.65 12.26 9.06
C LYS A 183 -16.51 11.40 10.01
N LEU A 184 -16.59 10.09 9.76
CA LEU A 184 -17.34 9.16 10.61
C LEU A 184 -16.72 9.02 12.02
N ALA A 185 -15.40 9.06 12.13
CA ALA A 185 -14.74 9.05 13.43
C ALA A 185 -15.00 10.34 14.22
N ALA A 186 -14.99 11.49 13.55
CA ALA A 186 -15.34 12.78 14.15
C ALA A 186 -16.82 12.84 14.57
N GLU A 187 -17.73 12.23 13.80
CA GLU A 187 -19.15 12.06 14.18
C GLU A 187 -19.26 11.28 15.50
N VAL A 188 -18.61 10.11 15.62
CA VAL A 188 -18.58 9.32 16.87
C VAL A 188 -18.08 10.14 18.07
N ILE A 189 -17.01 10.93 17.88
CA ILE A 189 -16.45 11.78 18.94
C ILE A 189 -17.44 12.88 19.34
N SER A 190 -18.06 13.52 18.35
CA SER A 190 -18.99 14.63 18.58
C SER A 190 -20.27 14.15 19.28
N ASP A 191 -20.81 12.99 18.87
CA ASP A 191 -21.98 12.38 19.50
C ASP A 191 -21.70 12.05 20.96
N ARG A 192 -20.56 11.40 21.25
CA ARG A 192 -20.13 11.09 22.62
C ARG A 192 -19.99 12.35 23.48
N ALA A 193 -19.39 13.40 22.95
CA ALA A 193 -19.22 14.67 23.66
C ALA A 193 -20.57 15.36 23.94
N ALA A 194 -21.55 15.22 23.05
CA ALA A 194 -22.89 15.77 23.19
C ALA A 194 -23.87 14.87 23.96
N GLY A 195 -23.42 13.71 24.45
CA GLY A 195 -24.28 12.71 25.11
C GLY A 195 -25.32 12.08 24.16
N GLN A 196 -25.08 12.13 22.86
CA GLN A 196 -25.93 11.54 21.83
C GLN A 196 -25.55 10.08 21.54
N PRO A 197 -26.51 9.24 21.11
CA PRO A 197 -26.21 7.90 20.66
C PRO A 197 -25.37 7.92 19.38
N THR A 198 -24.34 7.09 19.35
CA THR A 198 -23.52 6.82 18.16
C THR A 198 -24.20 5.77 17.26
N LYS A 199 -23.64 5.57 16.05
CA LYS A 199 -24.07 4.49 15.13
C LYS A 199 -23.73 3.07 15.61
N GLY A 200 -23.00 2.94 16.72
CA GLY A 200 -22.69 1.65 17.34
C GLY A 200 -21.49 0.93 16.71
N ILE A 201 -21.13 -0.17 17.36
CA ILE A 201 -20.09 -1.09 16.89
C ILE A 201 -20.67 -1.98 15.79
N LYS A 202 -19.99 -2.05 14.65
CA LYS A 202 -20.34 -3.01 13.60
C LYS A 202 -20.19 -4.44 14.14
N PRO A 203 -21.19 -5.34 13.94
CA PRO A 203 -21.10 -6.73 14.39
C PRO A 203 -19.82 -7.42 13.89
N VAL A 204 -19.14 -8.11 14.81
CA VAL A 204 -17.97 -8.94 14.52
C VAL A 204 -18.46 -10.31 14.07
N MET A 205 -17.76 -10.91 13.10
CA MET A 205 -18.11 -12.23 12.59
C MET A 205 -17.95 -13.34 13.63
N ASP A 206 -18.85 -14.33 13.61
CA ASP A 206 -18.87 -15.44 14.57
C ASP A 206 -17.59 -16.28 14.54
N ASP A 207 -16.95 -16.44 13.37
CA ASP A 207 -15.67 -17.15 13.25
C ASP A 207 -14.55 -16.44 14.01
N VAL A 208 -14.53 -15.10 13.98
CA VAL A 208 -13.58 -14.30 14.77
C VAL A 208 -13.88 -14.44 16.25
N ILE A 209 -15.15 -14.33 16.65
CA ILE A 209 -15.56 -14.47 18.06
C ILE A 209 -15.16 -15.85 18.59
N ALA A 210 -15.39 -16.91 17.81
CA ALA A 210 -14.99 -18.27 18.17
C ALA A 210 -13.47 -18.42 18.33
N LYS A 211 -12.68 -17.91 17.37
CA LYS A 211 -11.20 -17.90 17.45
C LYS A 211 -10.68 -17.15 18.69
N CYS A 212 -11.39 -16.13 19.16
CA CYS A 212 -10.97 -15.35 20.34
C CYS A 212 -11.13 -16.11 21.66
N LYS A 213 -12.02 -17.11 21.75
CA LYS A 213 -12.26 -17.86 22.99
C LYS A 213 -11.03 -18.63 23.47
N THR A 214 -10.18 -19.05 22.54
CA THR A 214 -8.94 -19.79 22.80
C THR A 214 -7.69 -18.95 22.55
N PHE A 215 -7.85 -17.63 22.34
CA PHE A 215 -6.71 -16.76 22.04
C PHE A 215 -6.03 -16.31 23.33
N GLU A 216 -4.72 -16.57 23.43
CA GLU A 216 -3.91 -16.11 24.55
C GLU A 216 -3.56 -14.63 24.40
N PRO A 217 -3.86 -13.77 25.39
CA PRO A 217 -3.49 -12.36 25.33
C PRO A 217 -1.98 -12.16 25.18
N LYS A 218 -1.57 -11.38 24.19
CA LYS A 218 -0.17 -11.12 23.85
C LYS A 218 0.22 -9.66 24.08
N GLU A 219 1.48 -9.42 24.43
CA GLU A 219 2.01 -8.06 24.48
C GLU A 219 2.01 -7.42 23.07
N PRO A 220 1.82 -6.09 22.96
CA PRO A 220 1.96 -5.40 21.69
C PRO A 220 3.35 -5.65 21.12
N ALA A 221 3.43 -5.94 19.81
CA ALA A 221 4.71 -6.13 19.14
C ALA A 221 5.52 -4.82 19.09
N GLY A 222 4.85 -3.67 19.16
CA GLY A 222 5.45 -2.36 19.00
C GLY A 222 6.00 -2.14 17.59
N LEU A 223 6.71 -1.03 17.43
CA LEU A 223 7.57 -0.86 16.26
C LEU A 223 8.78 -1.74 16.44
N LYS A 224 9.13 -2.43 15.38
CA LYS A 224 10.43 -3.10 15.26
C LYS A 224 11.32 -2.14 14.47
N GLY A 225 12.63 -2.28 14.63
CA GLY A 225 13.60 -1.51 13.87
C GLY A 225 13.79 -0.07 14.39
N SER A 226 14.35 0.81 13.56
CA SER A 226 14.69 2.19 13.92
C SER A 226 13.56 3.18 13.61
N ASP A 227 13.42 4.18 14.49
CA ASP A 227 12.38 5.21 14.43
C ASP A 227 12.57 6.21 13.28
N ASP A 228 13.70 6.14 12.57
CA ASP A 228 14.07 7.08 11.51
C ASP A 228 13.58 6.65 10.12
N PHE A 229 12.94 5.48 9.99
CA PHE A 229 12.46 4.99 8.69
C PHE A 229 10.96 5.14 8.51
N ALA A 230 10.57 5.74 7.38
CA ALA A 230 9.18 5.95 7.01
C ALA A 230 8.38 4.63 6.98
N ILE A 231 9.01 3.54 6.55
CA ILE A 231 8.40 2.20 6.44
C ILE A 231 8.02 1.60 7.79
N THR A 232 8.71 1.99 8.87
CA THR A 232 8.40 1.58 10.25
C THR A 232 6.98 2.03 10.63
N PHE A 233 6.52 3.15 10.08
CA PHE A 233 5.19 3.72 10.29
C PHE A 233 4.20 3.42 9.15
N GLY A 234 4.56 2.53 8.23
CA GLY A 234 3.73 2.10 7.10
C GLY A 234 3.67 3.08 5.93
N ALA A 235 4.63 4.02 5.83
CA ALA A 235 4.81 4.85 4.65
C ALA A 235 5.76 4.20 3.63
N GLY A 236 5.90 4.83 2.46
CA GLY A 236 6.88 4.45 1.45
C GLY A 236 8.23 5.11 1.67
N ASP A 237 9.29 4.50 1.14
CA ASP A 237 10.63 5.07 1.17
C ASP A 237 11.41 4.77 -0.12
N VAL A 238 12.35 5.65 -0.46
CA VAL A 238 13.37 5.37 -1.48
C VAL A 238 14.46 4.53 -0.82
N MET A 239 14.21 3.23 -0.74
CA MET A 239 15.06 2.33 0.02
C MET A 239 16.43 2.17 -0.63
N GLY A 240 17.48 2.41 0.17
CA GLY A 240 18.82 1.86 -0.05
C GLY A 240 19.06 0.63 0.83
N SER A 241 20.30 0.16 0.88
CA SER A 241 20.69 -1.04 1.64
C SER A 241 20.33 -1.01 3.13
N LYS A 242 20.32 0.17 3.77
CA LYS A 242 19.89 0.33 5.17
C LYS A 242 18.36 0.12 5.31
N GLY A 243 17.58 0.68 4.40
CA GLY A 243 16.11 0.52 4.37
C GLY A 243 15.67 -0.91 4.07
N GLU A 244 16.41 -1.65 3.25
CA GLU A 244 16.14 -3.07 2.98
C GLU A 244 16.40 -3.96 4.20
N LYS A 245 17.48 -3.70 4.95
CA LYS A 245 17.76 -4.40 6.22
C LYS A 245 16.68 -4.09 7.26
N GLU A 246 16.28 -2.83 7.33
CA GLU A 246 15.20 -2.36 8.19
C GLU A 246 13.88 -3.06 7.84
N LEU A 247 13.54 -3.15 6.55
CA LEU A 247 12.36 -3.87 6.08
C LEU A 247 12.39 -5.35 6.49
N ALA A 248 13.52 -6.03 6.35
CA ALA A 248 13.67 -7.43 6.74
C ALA A 248 13.42 -7.67 8.23
N VAL A 249 13.78 -6.71 9.09
CA VAL A 249 13.51 -6.75 10.53
C VAL A 249 12.03 -6.45 10.82
N ASN A 250 11.47 -5.48 10.12
CA ASN A 250 10.14 -4.94 10.42
C ASN A 250 9.01 -5.76 9.82
N ASP A 251 9.27 -6.42 8.70
CA ASP A 251 8.29 -7.17 7.94
C ASP A 251 8.95 -8.31 7.14
N PRO A 252 9.39 -9.39 7.81
CA PRO A 252 10.08 -10.49 7.16
C PRO A 252 9.25 -11.18 6.07
N ALA A 253 7.91 -11.10 6.13
CA ALA A 253 7.02 -11.66 5.10
C ALA A 253 7.25 -11.02 3.72
N GLN A 254 7.73 -9.77 3.67
CA GLN A 254 8.07 -9.10 2.41
C GLN A 254 9.36 -9.62 1.79
N MET A 255 10.14 -10.40 2.54
CA MET A 255 11.43 -10.93 2.11
C MET A 255 11.34 -12.39 1.63
N GLU A 256 10.16 -13.01 1.74
CA GLU A 256 9.91 -14.37 1.27
C GLU A 256 9.96 -14.43 -0.26
N GLU A 257 10.64 -15.44 -0.79
CA GLU A 257 10.63 -15.74 -2.23
C GLU A 257 9.38 -16.55 -2.58
N PRO A 258 8.88 -16.47 -3.83
CA PRO A 258 7.79 -17.32 -4.25
C PRO A 258 8.20 -18.79 -4.10
N THR A 259 7.48 -19.54 -3.27
CA THR A 259 7.64 -20.99 -3.19
C THR A 259 7.06 -21.59 -4.48
N GLY A 260 7.95 -22.12 -5.33
CA GLY A 260 7.68 -22.78 -6.62
C GLY A 260 6.21 -22.84 -7.05
N VAL A 261 5.79 -21.89 -7.87
CA VAL A 261 4.48 -21.98 -8.55
C VAL A 261 4.66 -22.90 -9.74
N ALA A 262 3.91 -24.01 -9.74
CA ALA A 262 3.78 -24.91 -10.88
C ALA A 262 3.51 -24.12 -12.17
N GLU A 263 4.12 -24.54 -13.27
CA GLU A 263 3.90 -23.97 -14.60
C GLU A 263 2.40 -23.76 -14.85
N PRO A 264 1.97 -22.58 -15.34
CA PRO A 264 0.60 -22.40 -15.76
C PRO A 264 0.34 -23.41 -16.88
N ALA A 265 -0.68 -24.26 -16.69
CA ALA A 265 -1.18 -25.14 -17.74
C ALA A 265 -1.48 -24.27 -18.97
N MET A 266 -0.74 -24.49 -20.05
CA MET A 266 -1.02 -23.88 -21.35
C MET A 266 -2.45 -24.23 -21.73
N ALA A 267 -3.30 -23.21 -21.85
CA ALA A 267 -4.61 -23.29 -22.49
C ALA A 267 -4.48 -22.85 -23.95
#